data_AF-A0A5T0T4C9-F1
#
_entry.id   AF-A0A5T0T4C9-F1
#
_cell.length_a   1.000
_cell.length_b   1.000
_cell.length_c   1.000
_cell.angle_alpha   90.00
_cell.angle_beta   90.00
_cell.angle_gamma   90.00
#
_symmetry.space_group_name_H-M   'P 1'
#
loop_
_entity.id
_entity.type
_entity.pdbx_description
1 polymer ?
#
loop_
_entity_poly.entity_id
_entity_poly.type
_entity_poly.pdbx_seq_one_letter_code
_entity_poly.pdbx_strand_id
1 'polypeptide(L)'
;MYQQIIQVFPQLKYPSLETCSDYNEALRCKFHLSYMIGEVLIKAYQNWYKGGGFKLKNNIKKANKEFQIFREILKEFKELNGETLKAIQDNKQLFLKEFPRIKNILKTHQDYQPILDNIFHNFNYFIKNFDLIEEWLLSDDF
;
A
#
# COMPACT_ATOMS: atom_id res chain seq x y z
N MET A 1 23.47 -7.13 19.14
CA MET A 1 24.17 -5.83 19.26
C MET A 1 23.22 -4.68 19.60
N TYR A 2 22.34 -4.20 18.72
CA TYR A 2 21.45 -3.05 19.03
C TYR A 2 20.55 -3.26 20.26
N GLN A 3 19.85 -4.41 20.33
CA GLN A 3 18.96 -4.71 21.46
C GLN A 3 19.68 -4.75 22.82
N GLN A 4 20.94 -5.20 22.83
CA GLN A 4 21.77 -5.23 24.04
C GLN A 4 22.22 -3.82 24.46
N ILE A 5 22.51 -2.95 23.48
CA ILE A 5 22.90 -1.55 23.74
C ILE A 5 21.74 -0.78 24.37
N ILE A 6 20.50 -0.96 23.90
CA ILE A 6 19.33 -0.28 24.48
C ILE A 6 19.00 -0.79 25.89
N GLN A 7 19.27 -2.06 26.20
CA GLN A 7 19.08 -2.59 27.56
C GLN A 7 20.00 -1.91 28.57
N VAL A 8 21.23 -1.57 28.17
CA VAL A 8 22.22 -0.86 29.02
C VAL A 8 21.99 0.66 28.98
N PHE A 9 21.59 1.20 27.83
CA PHE A 9 21.38 2.64 27.61
C PHE A 9 19.99 2.90 26.98
N PRO A 10 18.91 2.90 27.77
CA PRO A 10 17.54 3.10 27.26
C PRO A 10 17.35 4.41 26.50
N GLN A 11 18.13 5.44 26.83
CA GLN A 11 18.11 6.75 26.17
C GLN A 11 18.60 6.72 24.71
N LEU A 12 19.31 5.67 24.30
CA LEU A 12 19.76 5.49 22.90
C LEU A 12 18.69 4.81 22.02
N LYS A 13 17.54 4.45 22.59
CA LYS A 13 16.44 3.88 21.82
C LYS A 13 15.93 4.90 20.80
N TYR A 14 16.02 4.55 19.52
CA TYR A 14 15.40 5.36 18.48
C TYR A 14 13.89 5.48 18.71
N PRO A 15 13.29 6.64 18.41
CA PRO A 15 11.84 6.79 18.47
C PRO A 15 11.19 5.89 17.42
N SER A 16 9.87 5.68 17.51
CA SER A 16 9.17 4.87 16.51
C SER A 16 9.27 5.53 15.13
N LEU A 17 9.36 4.73 14.07
CA LEU A 17 9.49 5.25 12.71
C LEU A 17 8.36 6.22 12.35
N GLU A 18 7.16 6.02 12.91
CA GLU A 18 5.97 6.87 12.70
C GLU A 18 6.14 8.30 13.22
N THR A 19 7.10 8.53 14.13
CA THR A 19 7.42 9.87 14.65
C THR A 19 8.46 10.62 13.80
N CYS A 20 9.10 9.95 12.85
CA CYS A 20 10.04 10.59 11.94
C CYS A 20 9.28 11.55 11.01
N SER A 21 9.81 12.76 10.81
CA SER A 21 9.15 13.80 10.00
C SER A 21 8.95 13.40 8.54
N ASP A 22 9.79 12.51 8.02
CA ASP A 22 9.79 11.99 6.65
C ASP A 22 9.08 10.63 6.51
N TYR A 23 8.40 10.16 7.57
CA TYR A 23 7.75 8.85 7.57
C TYR A 23 6.72 8.70 6.47
N ASN A 24 5.89 9.72 6.24
CA ASN A 24 4.84 9.71 5.23
C ASN A 24 5.45 9.68 3.82
N GLU A 25 6.51 10.44 3.57
CA GLU A 25 7.30 10.41 2.35
C GLU A 25 7.92 9.02 2.13
N ALA A 26 8.46 8.41 3.18
CA ALA A 26 9.03 7.06 3.12
C ALA A 26 7.97 6.00 2.76
N LEU A 27 6.73 6.14 3.24
CA LEU A 27 5.62 5.28 2.82
C LEU A 27 5.28 5.48 1.35
N ARG A 28 5.23 6.73 0.87
CA ARG A 28 5.00 7.04 -0.56
C ARG A 28 6.08 6.43 -1.44
N CYS A 29 7.34 6.50 -1.02
CA CYS A 29 8.48 5.91 -1.74
C CYS A 29 8.29 4.41 -2.06
N LYS A 30 7.56 3.66 -1.23
CA LYS A 30 7.30 2.22 -1.48
C LYS A 30 6.47 1.96 -2.74
N PHE A 31 5.70 2.96 -3.19
CA PHE A 31 4.88 2.89 -4.40
C PHE A 31 5.62 3.38 -5.65
N HIS A 32 6.87 3.84 -5.53
CA HIS A 32 7.69 4.19 -6.69
C HIS A 32 8.14 2.95 -7.45
N LEU A 33 8.19 3.06 -8.78
CA LEU A 33 8.61 1.96 -9.64
C LEU A 33 10.02 1.45 -9.29
N SER A 34 10.95 2.35 -9.00
CA SER A 34 12.33 2.01 -8.61
C SER A 34 12.37 1.16 -7.34
N TYR A 35 11.56 1.50 -6.33
CA TYR A 35 11.44 0.73 -5.10
C TYR A 35 10.92 -0.69 -5.37
N MET A 36 9.81 -0.80 -6.11
CA MET A 36 9.19 -2.09 -6.43
C MET A 36 10.12 -2.99 -7.26
N ILE A 37 10.84 -2.42 -8.24
CA ILE A 37 11.85 -3.16 -9.01
C ILE A 37 13.01 -3.58 -8.11
N GLY A 38 13.47 -2.71 -7.21
CA GLY A 38 14.50 -3.02 -6.21
C GLY A 38 14.13 -4.23 -5.36
N GLU A 39 12.88 -4.29 -4.85
CA GLU A 39 12.39 -5.45 -4.12
C GLU A 39 12.39 -6.73 -4.96
N VAL A 40 12.02 -6.64 -6.23
CA VAL A 40 12.05 -7.78 -7.16
C VAL A 40 13.48 -8.26 -7.38
N LEU A 41 14.44 -7.35 -7.58
CA LEU A 41 15.85 -7.66 -7.78
C LEU A 41 16.46 -8.32 -6.55
N ILE A 42 16.22 -7.77 -5.36
CA ILE A 42 16.70 -8.32 -4.09
C ILE A 42 16.16 -9.75 -3.90
N LYS A 43 14.85 -9.95 -4.11
CA LYS A 43 14.22 -11.28 -3.99
C LYS A 43 14.76 -12.27 -5.02
N ALA A 44 15.02 -11.83 -6.25
CA ALA A 44 15.58 -12.68 -7.30
C ALA A 44 17.02 -13.10 -6.97
N TYR A 45 17.83 -12.17 -6.46
CA TYR A 45 19.20 -12.42 -6.03
C TYR A 45 19.26 -13.39 -4.84
N GLN A 46 18.43 -13.16 -3.81
CA GLN A 46 18.33 -14.05 -2.65
C GLN A 46 17.91 -15.48 -3.02
N ASN A 47 17.16 -15.65 -4.11
CA ASN A 47 16.71 -16.95 -4.61
C ASN A 47 17.44 -17.38 -5.89
N TRP A 48 18.62 -16.81 -6.17
CA TRP A 48 19.36 -17.09 -7.39
C TRP A 48 19.60 -18.60 -7.58
N TYR A 49 20.04 -19.28 -6.52
CA TYR A 49 20.29 -20.73 -6.48
C TYR A 49 19.01 -21.59 -6.65
N LYS A 50 17.82 -21.01 -6.48
CA LYS A 50 16.51 -21.65 -6.75
C LYS A 50 15.96 -21.31 -8.14
N GLY A 51 16.81 -20.78 -9.02
CA GLY A 51 16.40 -20.32 -10.34
C GLY A 51 15.67 -18.98 -10.33
N GLY A 52 15.89 -18.13 -9.31
CA GLY A 52 15.28 -16.81 -9.19
C GLY A 52 15.50 -15.91 -10.42
N GLY A 53 16.65 -16.04 -11.08
CA GLY A 53 16.96 -15.34 -12.32
C GLY A 53 16.00 -15.66 -13.48
N PHE A 54 15.52 -16.90 -13.60
CA PHE A 54 14.59 -17.30 -14.67
C PHE A 54 13.23 -16.61 -14.56
N LYS A 55 12.78 -16.32 -13.34
CA LYS A 55 11.49 -15.65 -13.08
C LYS A 55 11.59 -14.12 -13.09
N LEU A 56 12.81 -13.56 -13.17
CA LEU A 56 13.06 -12.12 -13.00
C LEU A 56 12.26 -11.27 -14.01
N LYS A 57 12.31 -11.61 -15.30
CA LYS A 57 11.57 -10.89 -16.35
C LYS A 57 10.06 -10.83 -16.07
N ASN A 58 9.48 -11.96 -15.65
CA ASN A 58 8.06 -12.04 -15.34
C ASN A 58 7.71 -11.26 -14.07
N ASN A 59 8.57 -11.31 -13.05
CA ASN A 59 8.39 -10.56 -11.82
C ASN A 59 8.49 -9.04 -12.05
N ILE A 60 9.43 -8.58 -12.89
CA ILE A 60 9.52 -7.17 -13.31
C ILE A 60 8.25 -6.77 -14.07
N LYS A 61 7.78 -7.60 -15.01
CA LYS A 61 6.53 -7.33 -15.74
C LYS A 61 5.33 -7.24 -14.79
N LYS A 62 5.28 -8.10 -13.75
CA LYS A 62 4.25 -8.04 -12.71
C LYS A 62 4.35 -6.74 -11.90
N ALA A 63 5.54 -6.39 -11.40
CA ALA A 63 5.76 -5.15 -10.67
C ALA A 63 5.40 -3.91 -11.48
N ASN A 64 5.70 -3.89 -12.78
CA ASN A 64 5.29 -2.81 -13.69
C ASN A 64 3.76 -2.67 -13.77
N LYS A 65 3.01 -3.79 -13.81
CA LYS A 65 1.54 -3.75 -13.82
C LYS A 65 0.98 -3.24 -12.49
N GLU A 66 1.50 -3.74 -11.38
CA GLU A 66 1.12 -3.27 -10.03
C GLU A 66 1.41 -1.77 -9.88
N PHE A 67 2.57 -1.30 -10.37
CA PHE A 67 2.91 0.11 -10.38
C PHE A 67 1.90 0.98 -11.14
N GLN A 68 1.37 0.53 -12.28
CA GLN A 68 0.36 1.32 -13.00
C GLN A 68 -0.91 1.49 -12.16
N ILE A 69 -1.34 0.45 -11.45
CA ILE A 69 -2.49 0.51 -10.54
C ILE A 69 -2.24 1.50 -9.40
N PHE A 70 -1.09 1.41 -8.73
CA PHE A 70 -0.75 2.34 -7.65
C PHE A 70 -0.57 3.77 -8.14
N ARG A 71 0.05 3.95 -9.31
CA ARG A 71 0.21 5.26 -9.93
C ARG A 71 -1.15 5.89 -10.25
N GLU A 72 -2.11 5.09 -10.70
CA GLU A 72 -3.45 5.56 -11.02
C GLU A 72 -4.17 6.05 -9.77
N ILE A 73 -4.28 5.23 -8.71
CA ILE A 73 -4.95 5.63 -7.46
C ILE A 73 -4.28 6.85 -6.81
N LEU A 74 -2.95 6.91 -6.77
CA LEU A 74 -2.22 8.03 -6.16
C LEU A 74 -2.34 9.33 -6.97
N LYS A 75 -2.60 9.23 -8.27
CA LYS A 75 -2.83 10.39 -9.13
C LYS A 75 -4.26 10.92 -8.98
N GLU A 76 -5.23 10.01 -8.88
CA GLU A 76 -6.66 10.34 -8.68
C GLU A 76 -6.90 10.90 -7.27
N PHE A 77 -6.29 10.30 -6.24
CA PHE A 77 -6.45 10.68 -4.83
C PHE A 77 -5.13 11.23 -4.27
N LYS A 78 -4.84 12.50 -4.51
CA LYS A 78 -3.56 13.13 -4.09
C LYS A 78 -3.41 13.25 -2.56
N GLU A 79 -4.52 13.24 -1.83
CA GLU A 79 -4.62 13.47 -0.39
C GLU A 79 -4.48 12.16 0.44
N LEU A 80 -4.05 11.03 -0.15
CA LEU A 80 -3.84 9.82 0.65
C LEU A 80 -2.79 10.07 1.73
N ASN A 81 -3.22 9.96 2.99
CA ASN A 81 -2.38 10.09 4.17
C ASN A 81 -1.53 8.83 4.39
N GLY A 82 -0.54 8.92 5.29
CA GLY A 82 0.38 7.81 5.58
C GLY A 82 -0.35 6.55 6.05
N GLU A 83 -1.40 6.68 6.86
CA GLU A 83 -2.18 5.55 7.38
C GLU A 83 -2.86 4.76 6.26
N THR A 84 -3.46 5.46 5.30
CA THR A 84 -4.11 4.85 4.14
C THR A 84 -3.08 4.14 3.27
N LEU A 85 -1.92 4.77 3.02
CA LEU A 85 -0.82 4.17 2.27
C LEU A 85 -0.30 2.90 2.94
N LYS A 86 -0.18 2.92 4.27
CA LYS A 86 0.20 1.75 5.08
C LYS A 86 -0.86 0.65 4.94
N ALA A 87 -2.15 0.98 5.07
CA ALA A 87 -3.24 0.03 4.91
C ALA A 87 -3.31 -0.60 3.51
N ILE A 88 -3.10 0.18 2.44
CA ILE A 88 -2.99 -0.31 1.07
C ILE A 88 -1.81 -1.28 0.95
N GLN A 89 -0.65 -0.94 1.51
CA GLN A 89 0.54 -1.78 1.45
C GLN A 89 0.33 -3.10 2.22
N ASP A 90 -0.24 -3.06 3.42
CA ASP A 90 -0.51 -4.23 4.25
C ASP A 90 -1.54 -5.17 3.60
N ASN A 91 -2.51 -4.61 2.87
CA ASN A 91 -3.55 -5.36 2.15
C ASN A 91 -3.28 -5.46 0.64
N LYS A 92 -2.02 -5.32 0.20
CA LYS A 92 -1.63 -5.17 -1.22
C LYS A 92 -2.29 -6.18 -2.16
N GLN A 93 -2.33 -7.46 -1.81
CA GLN A 93 -2.90 -8.49 -2.70
C GLN A 93 -4.42 -8.36 -2.87
N LEU A 94 -5.13 -8.10 -1.77
CA LEU A 94 -6.57 -7.84 -1.78
C LEU A 94 -6.88 -6.57 -2.57
N PHE A 95 -6.15 -5.49 -2.28
CA PHE A 95 -6.27 -4.22 -3.01
C PHE A 95 -6.10 -4.40 -4.52
N LEU A 96 -5.03 -5.07 -4.96
CA LEU A 96 -4.78 -5.30 -6.39
C LEU A 96 -5.85 -6.17 -7.06
N LYS A 97 -6.43 -7.13 -6.33
CA LYS A 97 -7.50 -8.00 -6.81
C LYS A 97 -8.80 -7.22 -7.00
N GLU A 98 -9.18 -6.42 -6.02
CA GLU A 98 -10.45 -5.68 -5.99
C GLU A 98 -10.34 -4.29 -6.61
N PHE A 99 -9.17 -3.86 -7.08
CA PHE A 99 -8.94 -2.50 -7.58
C PHE A 99 -9.97 -2.01 -8.61
N PRO A 100 -10.42 -2.78 -9.61
CA PRO A 100 -11.43 -2.32 -10.56
C PRO A 100 -12.76 -1.95 -9.87
N ARG A 101 -13.17 -2.74 -8.88
CA ARG A 101 -14.39 -2.54 -8.09
C ARG A 101 -14.26 -1.36 -7.13
N ILE A 102 -13.14 -1.28 -6.40
CA ILE A 102 -12.81 -0.14 -5.53
C ILE A 102 -12.82 1.16 -6.35
N LYS A 103 -12.17 1.15 -7.51
CA LYS A 103 -12.13 2.33 -8.39
C LYS A 103 -13.53 2.73 -8.87
N ASN A 104 -14.41 1.77 -9.15
CA ASN A 104 -15.80 2.06 -9.49
C ASN A 104 -16.49 2.80 -8.35
N ILE A 105 -16.40 2.28 -7.12
CA ILE A 105 -16.99 2.92 -5.92
C ILE A 105 -16.46 4.34 -5.72
N LEU A 106 -15.13 4.52 -5.75
CA LEU A 106 -14.53 5.83 -5.56
C LEU A 106 -14.93 6.84 -6.65
N LYS A 107 -15.22 6.36 -7.87
CA LYS A 107 -15.74 7.20 -8.96
C LYS A 107 -17.21 7.53 -8.81
N THR A 108 -18.04 6.55 -8.43
CA THR A 108 -19.47 6.75 -8.19
C THR A 108 -19.69 7.83 -7.13
N HIS A 109 -18.88 7.83 -6.08
CA HIS A 109 -18.99 8.77 -4.97
C HIS A 109 -17.97 9.93 -5.02
N GLN A 110 -17.37 10.20 -6.19
CA GLN A 110 -16.32 11.23 -6.33
C GLN A 110 -16.79 12.64 -5.89
N ASP A 111 -18.08 12.92 -6.08
CA ASP A 111 -18.68 14.22 -5.79
C ASP A 111 -19.15 14.36 -4.34
N TYR A 112 -19.00 13.31 -3.51
CA TYR A 112 -19.40 13.32 -2.11
C TYR A 112 -18.24 12.95 -1.18
N GLN A 113 -17.46 13.98 -0.80
CA GLN A 113 -16.25 13.86 0.01
C GLN A 113 -16.42 13.09 1.34
N PRO A 114 -17.53 13.21 2.10
CA PRO A 114 -17.65 12.50 3.37
C PRO A 114 -17.55 10.96 3.26
N ILE A 115 -18.02 10.37 2.15
CA ILE A 115 -17.83 8.92 1.90
C ILE A 115 -16.36 8.61 1.65
N LEU A 116 -15.70 9.39 0.78
CA LEU A 116 -14.30 9.17 0.42
C LEU A 116 -13.41 9.29 1.66
N ASP A 117 -13.63 10.32 2.47
CA ASP A 117 -12.91 10.52 3.73
C ASP A 117 -13.10 9.35 4.69
N ASN A 118 -14.34 8.85 4.82
CA ASN A 118 -14.63 7.69 5.67
C ASN A 118 -13.96 6.40 5.14
N ILE A 119 -14.02 6.16 3.83
CA ILE A 119 -13.35 5.03 3.17
C ILE A 119 -11.84 5.08 3.44
N PHE A 120 -11.19 6.22 3.23
CA PHE A 120 -9.73 6.32 3.39
C PHE A 120 -9.31 6.29 4.85
N HIS A 121 -10.03 6.97 5.74
CA HIS A 121 -9.78 6.92 7.18
C HIS A 121 -9.89 5.48 7.73
N ASN A 122 -10.85 4.70 7.22
CA ASN A 122 -11.10 3.32 7.65
C ASN A 122 -10.62 2.28 6.63
N PHE A 123 -9.63 2.59 5.79
CA PHE A 123 -9.32 1.80 4.60
C PHE A 123 -9.01 0.32 4.89
N ASN A 124 -8.34 0.05 6.01
CA ASN A 124 -8.05 -1.32 6.43
C ASN A 124 -9.31 -2.13 6.76
N TYR A 125 -10.32 -1.50 7.35
CA TYR A 125 -11.62 -2.13 7.59
C TYR A 125 -12.41 -2.26 6.29
N PHE A 126 -12.41 -1.20 5.48
CA PHE A 126 -13.05 -1.16 4.16
C PHE A 126 -12.58 -2.33 3.27
N ILE A 127 -11.28 -2.50 3.10
CA ILE A 127 -10.73 -3.53 2.20
C ILE A 127 -10.99 -4.96 2.70
N LYS A 128 -11.05 -5.17 4.02
CA LYS A 128 -11.29 -6.49 4.60
C LYS A 128 -12.75 -6.92 4.54
N ASN A 129 -13.67 -5.97 4.50
CA ASN A 129 -15.11 -6.19 4.44
C ASN A 129 -15.70 -5.67 3.12
N PHE A 130 -14.89 -5.67 2.06
CA PHE A 130 -15.16 -4.93 0.84
C PHE A 130 -16.48 -5.35 0.17
N ASP A 131 -16.78 -6.64 0.08
CA ASP A 131 -18.00 -7.12 -0.59
C ASP A 131 -19.28 -6.57 0.06
N LEU A 132 -19.37 -6.60 1.39
CA LEU A 132 -20.51 -6.05 2.14
C LEU A 132 -20.63 -4.53 2.00
N ILE A 133 -19.50 -3.82 2.07
CA ILE A 133 -19.49 -2.36 1.99
C ILE A 133 -19.80 -1.89 0.56
N GLU A 134 -19.32 -2.61 -0.45
CA GLU A 134 -19.66 -2.33 -1.85
C GLU A 134 -21.17 -2.50 -2.09
N GLU A 135 -21.77 -3.60 -1.63
CA GLU A 135 -23.21 -3.85 -1.77
C GLU A 135 -24.02 -2.73 -1.12
N TRP A 136 -23.64 -2.30 0.08
CA TRP A 136 -24.31 -1.21 0.78
C TRP A 136 -24.18 0.15 0.06
N LEU A 137 -22.96 0.50 -0.39
CA LEU A 137 -22.72 1.77 -1.09
C LEU A 137 -23.40 1.87 -2.46
N LEU A 138 -23.73 0.73 -3.08
CA LEU A 138 -24.44 0.66 -4.36
C LEU A 138 -25.95 0.45 -4.21
N SER A 139 -26.45 0.28 -3.00
CA SER A 139 -27.88 0.07 -2.73
C SER A 139 -28.68 1.38 -2.82
N ASP A 140 -29.99 1.26 -3.03
CA ASP A 140 -30.92 2.40 -2.98
C ASP A 140 -31.16 2.92 -1.56
N ASP A 141 -30.62 2.23 -0.53
CA ASP A 141 -30.71 2.61 0.88
C ASP A 141 -29.69 3.70 1.28
N PHE A 142 -28.81 4.08 0.34
CA PHE A 142 -27.75 5.08 0.50
C PHE A 142 -28.10 6.41 -0.20
#